data_AF-D7FMN7-F1
#
_entry.id   AF-D7FMN7-F1
#
_cell.length_a   1.000
_cell.length_b   1.000
_cell.length_c   1.000
_cell.angle_alpha   90.00
_cell.angle_beta   90.00
_cell.angle_gamma   90.00
#
_symmetry.space_group_name_H-M   'P 1'
#
loop_
_entity.id
_entity.type
_entity.pdbx_description
1 polymer ?
#
loop_
_entity_poly.entity_id
_entity_poly.type
_entity_poly.pdbx_seq_one_letter_code
_entity_poly.pdbx_strand_id
1 'polypeptide(L)'
;MSVLVPNLWNIPFCDFGIGTIDGGLRGLVAYVISREYGCGYCAAHCAALGTIWRGDSVFLAKNIKAMAPEPDPEVFTPKELSAINISKKLGPVPSRVTADDIRDMASVYTEKEQEGVINSGVVMGFLNRFMDTIGMTLEMEPLEMGMEQLAPTGWEHGHSYDPEADAELMAEDRVEAVKRAERKSKSNFLSYIKMIIGAKLADRASLKNTPTAEQLVAQKCMELAGFVPYYLVQMKHSQARNAFVWAFTLRLCQGSEEVPAQLKQLMCYICATNAGNTILRAHYAFMAHRNGMPIRQLATATNTDSSEAVAADDTIDAKQVAAMALAEACSGTPSTVSPVLVGLLMRQYSPAGVIELIATVSLAFMYHRWTAIYMPREYEPEVLKFVQEHGAALGIDPERPCTKDQSTWEGIAKEARAAAGLG
;
A
#
# COMPACT_ATOMS: atom_id res chain seq x y z
N MET A 1 11.69 -13.49 0.82
CA MET A 1 10.28 -13.57 0.39
C MET A 1 9.46 -12.57 1.19
N SER A 2 8.73 -11.68 0.53
CA SER A 2 7.83 -10.72 1.19
C SER A 2 6.61 -11.48 1.71
N VAL A 3 6.31 -11.44 3.01
CA VAL A 3 5.10 -12.04 3.62
C VAL A 3 3.82 -11.55 2.94
N LEU A 4 3.88 -10.37 2.33
CA LEU A 4 2.73 -9.68 1.73
C LEU A 4 2.13 -10.43 0.53
N VAL A 5 2.95 -11.22 -0.19
CA VAL A 5 2.52 -11.95 -1.40
C VAL A 5 1.99 -13.36 -1.08
N PRO A 6 2.61 -14.20 -0.22
CA PRO A 6 2.04 -15.49 0.16
C PRO A 6 0.82 -15.39 1.07
N ASN A 7 0.70 -14.34 1.89
CA ASN A 7 -0.45 -14.15 2.78
C ASN A 7 -1.66 -13.60 2.01
N LEU A 8 -1.42 -12.75 0.99
CA LEU A 8 -2.46 -11.95 0.31
C LEU A 8 -3.48 -11.35 1.30
N TRP A 9 -3.07 -11.08 2.55
CA TRP A 9 -3.93 -10.56 3.61
C TRP A 9 -5.26 -11.30 3.73
N ASN A 10 -5.18 -12.63 3.71
CA ASN A 10 -6.33 -13.53 3.82
C ASN A 10 -7.23 -13.59 2.57
N ILE A 11 -6.81 -13.11 1.38
CA ILE A 11 -7.60 -13.17 0.12
C ILE A 11 -8.21 -14.55 -0.12
N PRO A 12 -7.50 -15.69 0.01
CA PRO A 12 -8.11 -17.00 -0.21
C PRO A 12 -9.27 -17.32 0.75
N PHE A 13 -9.28 -16.76 1.97
CA PHE A 13 -10.36 -16.94 2.94
C PHE A 13 -11.52 -15.98 2.69
N CYS A 14 -11.23 -14.73 2.32
CA CYS A 14 -12.25 -13.78 1.90
C CYS A 14 -13.00 -14.25 0.65
N ASP A 15 -12.31 -14.89 -0.29
CA ASP A 15 -12.92 -15.50 -1.49
C ASP A 15 -13.91 -16.64 -1.16
N PHE A 16 -13.74 -17.29 0.00
CA PHE A 16 -14.73 -18.25 0.52
C PHE A 16 -15.87 -17.62 1.32
N GLY A 17 -15.90 -16.29 1.45
CA GLY A 17 -16.81 -15.59 2.35
C GLY A 17 -16.45 -15.76 3.84
N ILE A 18 -15.23 -16.20 4.15
CA ILE A 18 -14.72 -16.34 5.52
C ILE A 18 -13.89 -15.10 5.86
N GLY A 19 -14.47 -14.16 6.61
CA GLY A 19 -13.82 -12.92 6.98
C GLY A 19 -14.83 -11.86 7.39
N THR A 20 -14.39 -10.62 7.58
CA THR A 20 -15.30 -9.52 7.90
C THR A 20 -16.04 -8.97 6.69
N ILE A 21 -15.49 -9.16 5.49
CA ILE A 21 -16.12 -8.80 4.22
C ILE A 21 -16.01 -9.98 3.24
N ASP A 22 -16.94 -10.09 2.31
CA ASP A 22 -16.90 -11.11 1.27
C ASP A 22 -15.88 -10.76 0.16
N GLY A 23 -15.48 -11.78 -0.61
CA GLY A 23 -14.49 -11.64 -1.68
C GLY A 23 -14.91 -10.69 -2.80
N GLY A 24 -16.21 -10.57 -3.07
CA GLY A 24 -16.74 -9.65 -4.09
C GLY A 24 -16.51 -8.20 -3.71
N LEU A 25 -16.90 -7.81 -2.49
CA LEU A 25 -16.65 -6.47 -1.95
C LEU A 25 -15.15 -6.16 -1.87
N ARG A 26 -14.32 -7.14 -1.47
CA ARG A 26 -12.86 -7.00 -1.46
C ARG A 26 -12.30 -6.74 -2.86
N GLY A 27 -12.72 -7.52 -3.85
CA GLY A 27 -12.29 -7.38 -5.26
C GLY A 27 -12.69 -6.02 -5.83
N LEU A 28 -13.91 -5.57 -5.53
CA LEU A 28 -14.43 -4.25 -5.90
C LEU A 28 -13.55 -3.12 -5.34
N VAL A 29 -13.24 -3.15 -4.04
CA VAL A 29 -12.36 -2.17 -3.39
C VAL A 29 -10.96 -2.18 -4.03
N ALA A 30 -10.37 -3.37 -4.20
CA ALA A 30 -9.04 -3.51 -4.77
C ALA A 30 -8.96 -3.00 -6.22
N TYR A 31 -10.02 -3.25 -7.01
CA TYR A 31 -10.14 -2.78 -8.38
C TYR A 31 -10.25 -1.26 -8.45
N VAL A 32 -11.22 -0.66 -7.75
CA VAL A 32 -11.44 0.80 -7.78
C VAL A 32 -10.19 1.54 -7.32
N ILE A 33 -9.57 1.10 -6.22
CA ILE A 33 -8.32 1.70 -5.73
C ILE A 33 -7.19 1.62 -6.75
N SER A 34 -7.04 0.48 -7.45
CA SER A 34 -6.00 0.31 -8.46
C SER A 34 -6.23 1.18 -9.70
N ARG A 35 -7.50 1.35 -10.09
CA ARG A 35 -7.90 2.26 -11.17
C ARG A 35 -7.61 3.71 -10.83
N GLU A 36 -7.90 4.13 -9.61
CA GLU A 36 -7.75 5.51 -9.13
C GLU A 36 -6.30 5.86 -8.80
N TYR A 37 -5.50 4.85 -8.44
CA TYR A 37 -4.04 4.96 -8.41
C TYR A 37 -3.45 5.05 -9.83
N GLY A 38 -4.08 4.41 -10.83
CA GLY A 38 -3.57 4.32 -12.20
C GLY A 38 -2.60 3.14 -12.44
N CYS A 39 -2.69 2.05 -11.66
CA CYS A 39 -1.83 0.88 -11.83
C CYS A 39 -2.50 -0.13 -12.78
N GLY A 40 -2.09 -0.13 -14.04
CA GLY A 40 -2.63 -1.01 -15.09
C GLY A 40 -2.56 -2.49 -14.73
N TYR A 41 -1.40 -2.95 -14.26
CA TYR A 41 -1.17 -4.34 -13.83
C TYR A 41 -2.15 -4.79 -12.74
N CYS A 42 -2.24 -4.02 -11.65
CA CYS A 42 -3.10 -4.35 -10.54
C CYS A 42 -4.58 -4.25 -10.92
N ALA A 43 -4.97 -3.22 -11.68
CA ALA A 43 -6.35 -3.06 -12.11
C ALA A 43 -6.82 -4.23 -12.98
N ALA A 44 -6.01 -4.73 -13.92
CA ALA A 44 -6.36 -5.89 -14.74
C ALA A 44 -6.55 -7.15 -13.89
N HIS A 45 -5.63 -7.43 -12.97
CA HIS A 45 -5.76 -8.56 -12.05
C HIS A 45 -6.97 -8.43 -11.13
N CYS A 46 -7.18 -7.25 -10.54
CA CYS A 46 -8.28 -6.98 -9.63
C CYS A 46 -9.64 -7.00 -10.31
N ALA A 47 -9.72 -6.68 -11.60
CA ALA A 47 -10.98 -6.69 -12.36
C ALA A 47 -11.62 -8.08 -12.36
N ALA A 48 -10.79 -9.13 -12.40
CA ALA A 48 -11.20 -10.52 -12.39
C ALA A 48 -11.04 -11.21 -11.03
N LEU A 49 -10.57 -10.52 -9.97
CA LEU A 49 -10.56 -11.08 -8.61
C LEU A 49 -12.00 -11.43 -8.18
N GLY A 50 -12.16 -12.56 -7.48
CA GLY A 50 -13.47 -13.10 -7.10
C GLY A 50 -14.17 -13.95 -8.17
N THR A 51 -13.72 -13.93 -9.43
CA THR A 51 -14.28 -14.79 -10.51
C THR A 51 -13.76 -16.23 -10.48
N ILE A 52 -12.62 -16.47 -9.81
CA ILE A 52 -11.92 -17.77 -9.78
C ILE A 52 -12.80 -18.89 -9.18
N TRP A 53 -13.68 -18.57 -8.23
CA TRP A 53 -14.51 -19.55 -7.49
C TRP A 53 -15.96 -19.61 -7.91
N ARG A 54 -16.53 -18.48 -8.35
CA ARG A 54 -17.98 -18.36 -8.53
C ARG A 54 -18.45 -18.54 -9.96
N GLY A 55 -17.51 -18.57 -10.92
CA GLY A 55 -17.86 -18.62 -12.34
C GLY A 55 -18.48 -17.29 -12.81
N ASP A 56 -18.08 -16.89 -14.00
CA ASP A 56 -18.63 -15.82 -14.83
C ASP A 56 -18.58 -14.35 -14.35
N SER A 57 -18.14 -13.53 -15.31
CA SER A 57 -18.46 -12.14 -15.71
C SER A 57 -19.17 -11.15 -14.76
N VAL A 58 -19.92 -11.59 -13.75
CA VAL A 58 -20.73 -10.72 -12.89
C VAL A 58 -19.86 -9.75 -12.11
N PHE A 59 -18.74 -10.22 -11.52
CA PHE A 59 -17.83 -9.34 -10.79
C PHE A 59 -17.08 -8.39 -11.72
N LEU A 60 -16.68 -8.84 -12.90
CA LEU A 60 -15.99 -8.01 -13.89
C LEU A 60 -16.91 -6.88 -14.38
N ALA A 61 -18.13 -7.21 -14.82
CA ALA A 61 -19.12 -6.22 -15.24
C ALA A 61 -19.48 -5.25 -14.11
N LYS A 62 -19.61 -5.74 -12.88
CA LYS A 62 -19.88 -4.89 -11.71
C LYS A 62 -18.69 -3.98 -11.38
N ASN A 63 -17.47 -4.49 -11.42
CA ASN A 63 -16.24 -3.71 -11.22
C ASN A 63 -16.14 -2.59 -12.28
N ILE A 64 -16.36 -2.91 -13.55
CA ILE A 64 -16.38 -1.93 -14.65
C ILE A 64 -17.40 -0.80 -14.37
N LYS A 65 -18.62 -1.15 -13.95
CA LYS A 65 -19.67 -0.17 -13.61
C LYS A 65 -19.31 0.71 -12.42
N ALA A 66 -18.45 0.25 -11.50
CA ALA A 66 -18.04 1.02 -10.33
C ALA A 66 -17.20 2.27 -10.69
N MET A 67 -16.62 2.29 -11.89
CA MET A 67 -15.84 3.41 -12.40
C MET A 67 -16.69 4.50 -13.05
N ALA A 68 -18.02 4.33 -13.15
CA ALA A 68 -18.91 5.43 -13.53
C ALA A 68 -18.73 6.61 -12.55
N PRO A 69 -18.83 7.88 -13.00
CA PRO A 69 -18.74 9.05 -12.12
C PRO A 69 -19.69 8.92 -10.92
N GLU A 70 -20.92 8.50 -11.17
CA GLU A 70 -21.94 8.19 -10.18
C GLU A 70 -22.38 6.73 -10.34
N PRO A 71 -21.91 5.81 -9.47
CA PRO A 71 -22.33 4.41 -9.51
C PRO A 71 -23.81 4.24 -9.18
N ASP A 72 -24.49 3.39 -9.96
CA ASP A 72 -25.94 3.20 -9.92
C ASP A 72 -26.44 2.46 -8.65
N PRO A 73 -27.33 3.06 -7.84
CA PRO A 73 -27.94 2.41 -6.68
C PRO A 73 -28.80 1.17 -6.98
N GLU A 74 -29.23 0.96 -8.23
CA GLU A 74 -29.91 -0.28 -8.64
C GLU A 74 -28.92 -1.44 -8.84
N VAL A 75 -27.63 -1.14 -9.04
CA VAL A 75 -26.56 -2.13 -9.25
C VAL A 75 -25.78 -2.41 -7.98
N PHE A 76 -25.60 -1.40 -7.13
CA PHE A 76 -24.76 -1.48 -5.93
C PHE A 76 -25.58 -1.31 -4.65
N THR A 77 -25.29 -2.14 -3.67
CA THR A 77 -25.84 -1.98 -2.32
C THR A 77 -25.31 -0.70 -1.66
N PRO A 78 -25.98 -0.15 -0.63
CA PRO A 78 -25.47 1.01 0.11
C PRO A 78 -24.03 0.82 0.66
N LYS A 79 -23.73 -0.39 1.15
CA LYS A 79 -22.38 -0.78 1.58
C LYS A 79 -21.37 -0.69 0.41
N GLU A 80 -21.70 -1.26 -0.74
CA GLU A 80 -20.82 -1.21 -1.92
C GLU A 80 -20.63 0.21 -2.45
N LEU A 81 -21.68 1.04 -2.50
CA LEU A 81 -21.58 2.45 -2.88
C LEU A 81 -20.62 3.21 -1.96
N SER A 82 -20.77 3.02 -0.64
CA SER A 82 -19.87 3.62 0.35
C SER A 82 -18.43 3.15 0.17
N ALA A 83 -18.23 1.85 -0.06
CA ALA A 83 -16.91 1.26 -0.33
C ALA A 83 -16.28 1.77 -1.64
N ILE A 84 -17.08 2.00 -2.69
CA ILE A 84 -16.60 2.61 -3.94
C ILE A 84 -16.18 4.06 -3.68
N ASN A 85 -17.01 4.84 -3.00
CA ASN A 85 -16.74 6.26 -2.73
C ASN A 85 -15.44 6.45 -1.92
N ILE A 86 -15.25 5.71 -0.82
CA ILE A 86 -14.00 5.77 -0.05
C ILE A 86 -12.81 5.30 -0.89
N SER A 87 -12.97 4.25 -1.70
CA SER A 87 -11.92 3.69 -2.56
C SER A 87 -11.43 4.70 -3.60
N LYS A 88 -12.35 5.44 -4.23
CA LYS A 88 -12.01 6.51 -5.18
C LYS A 88 -11.17 7.62 -4.58
N LYS A 89 -11.39 7.91 -3.30
CA LYS A 89 -10.68 8.98 -2.60
C LYS A 89 -9.41 8.51 -1.90
N LEU A 90 -9.33 7.24 -1.53
CA LEU A 90 -8.16 6.62 -0.88
C LEU A 90 -7.11 6.11 -1.87
N GLY A 91 -7.51 5.81 -3.11
CA GLY A 91 -6.63 5.30 -4.16
C GLY A 91 -5.50 6.28 -4.56
N PRO A 92 -5.82 7.55 -4.88
CA PRO A 92 -4.84 8.57 -5.24
C PRO A 92 -3.90 8.93 -4.08
N VAL A 93 -2.71 9.42 -4.41
CA VAL A 93 -1.79 10.02 -3.44
C VAL A 93 -1.52 11.49 -3.84
N PRO A 94 -1.78 12.47 -2.96
CA PRO A 94 -2.37 12.34 -1.61
C PRO A 94 -3.80 11.82 -1.58
N SER A 95 -4.18 11.16 -0.49
CA SER A 95 -5.57 10.76 -0.22
C SER A 95 -6.49 11.98 -0.19
N ARG A 96 -7.70 11.81 -0.74
CA ARG A 96 -8.75 12.85 -0.83
C ARG A 96 -9.94 12.57 0.08
N VAL A 97 -9.78 11.65 1.04
CA VAL A 97 -10.83 11.28 1.99
C VAL A 97 -11.19 12.46 2.89
N THR A 98 -12.48 12.61 3.16
CA THR A 98 -13.05 13.70 3.97
C THR A 98 -13.85 13.16 5.15
N ALA A 99 -14.17 14.03 6.11
CA ALA A 99 -15.11 13.73 7.19
C ALA A 99 -16.46 13.16 6.71
N ASP A 100 -16.97 13.60 5.56
CA ASP A 100 -18.23 13.11 5.00
C ASP A 100 -18.12 11.66 4.55
N ASP A 101 -16.97 11.27 3.98
CA ASP A 101 -16.71 9.87 3.59
C ASP A 101 -16.62 8.95 4.81
N ILE A 102 -16.02 9.44 5.90
CA ILE A 102 -15.97 8.70 7.17
C ILE A 102 -17.38 8.54 7.75
N ARG A 103 -18.20 9.59 7.70
CA ARG A 103 -19.60 9.52 8.17
C ARG A 103 -20.42 8.54 7.34
N ASP A 104 -20.29 8.60 6.02
CA ASP A 104 -20.95 7.70 5.08
C ASP A 104 -20.60 6.24 5.38
N MET A 105 -19.31 5.89 5.46
CA MET A 105 -18.86 4.55 5.84
C MET A 105 -19.44 4.11 7.19
N ALA A 106 -19.35 4.97 8.21
CA ALA A 106 -19.81 4.66 9.55
C ALA A 106 -21.34 4.51 9.66
N SER A 107 -22.10 5.03 8.70
CA SER A 107 -23.56 4.88 8.67
C SER A 107 -24.03 3.49 8.19
N VAL A 108 -23.17 2.76 7.46
CA VAL A 108 -23.52 1.45 6.88
C VAL A 108 -22.63 0.31 7.38
N TYR A 109 -21.46 0.60 7.95
CA TYR A 109 -20.51 -0.41 8.44
C TYR A 109 -20.30 -0.35 9.95
N THR A 110 -20.26 -1.54 10.57
CA THR A 110 -19.65 -1.69 11.90
C THR A 110 -18.16 -1.35 11.85
N GLU A 111 -17.54 -1.06 12.99
CA GLU A 111 -16.09 -0.76 13.06
C GLU A 111 -15.24 -1.88 12.44
N LYS A 112 -15.59 -3.14 12.73
CA LYS A 112 -14.89 -4.31 12.20
C LYS A 112 -14.99 -4.40 10.68
N GLU A 113 -16.18 -4.17 10.12
CA GLU A 113 -16.40 -4.23 8.66
C GLU A 113 -15.68 -3.09 7.94
N GLN A 114 -15.73 -1.87 8.49
CA GLN A 114 -14.99 -0.73 7.96
C GLN A 114 -13.49 -1.05 7.93
N GLU A 115 -12.92 -1.57 9.02
CA GLU A 115 -11.52 -1.99 9.05
C GLU A 115 -11.23 -3.05 7.97
N GLY A 116 -12.17 -3.97 7.69
CA GLY A 116 -12.05 -4.95 6.61
C GLY A 116 -11.98 -4.31 5.21
N VAL A 117 -12.82 -3.30 4.95
CA VAL A 117 -12.81 -2.53 3.70
C VAL A 117 -11.48 -1.77 3.56
N ILE A 118 -11.08 -1.02 4.59
CA ILE A 118 -9.84 -0.22 4.56
C ILE A 118 -8.60 -1.11 4.40
N ASN A 119 -8.54 -2.25 5.08
CA ASN A 119 -7.44 -3.20 4.93
C ASN A 119 -7.28 -3.69 3.48
N SER A 120 -8.37 -3.83 2.72
CA SER A 120 -8.28 -4.19 1.30
C SER A 120 -7.56 -3.11 0.48
N GLY A 121 -7.80 -1.84 0.78
CA GLY A 121 -7.09 -0.72 0.16
C GLY A 121 -5.64 -0.56 0.60
N VAL A 122 -5.36 -0.85 1.88
CA VAL A 122 -4.01 -0.81 2.47
C VAL A 122 -3.06 -1.78 1.78
N VAL A 123 -3.52 -3.01 1.49
CA VAL A 123 -2.75 -4.00 0.72
C VAL A 123 -2.39 -3.47 -0.65
N MET A 124 -3.36 -2.85 -1.32
CA MET A 124 -3.12 -2.24 -2.60
C MET A 124 -2.15 -1.07 -2.48
N GLY A 125 -1.97 -0.45 -1.30
CA GLY A 125 -0.98 0.61 -1.10
C GLY A 125 0.43 0.09 -1.33
N PHE A 126 0.70 -1.14 -0.88
CA PHE A 126 1.93 -1.86 -1.22
C PHE A 126 1.93 -2.31 -2.68
N LEU A 127 0.91 -3.07 -3.11
CA LEU A 127 0.92 -3.74 -4.41
C LEU A 127 0.88 -2.78 -5.59
N ASN A 128 0.04 -1.75 -5.55
CA ASN A 128 -0.01 -0.74 -6.60
C ASN A 128 1.37 -0.10 -6.75
N ARG A 129 1.97 0.33 -5.64
CA ARG A 129 3.29 0.97 -5.69
C ARG A 129 4.37 0.02 -6.19
N PHE A 130 4.40 -1.21 -5.68
CA PHE A 130 5.43 -2.18 -6.06
C PHE A 130 5.36 -2.51 -7.54
N MET A 131 4.17 -2.83 -8.06
CA MET A 131 3.99 -3.27 -9.45
C MET A 131 4.16 -2.12 -10.45
N ASP A 132 3.68 -0.93 -10.09
CA ASP A 132 3.87 0.29 -10.88
C ASP A 132 5.35 0.71 -10.95
N THR A 133 6.08 0.58 -9.84
CA THR A 133 7.51 0.95 -9.78
C THR A 133 8.41 -0.06 -10.47
N ILE A 134 8.13 -1.37 -10.33
CA ILE A 134 8.94 -2.42 -10.97
C ILE A 134 8.67 -2.52 -12.47
N GLY A 135 7.52 -2.02 -12.95
CA GLY A 135 7.13 -2.10 -14.36
C GLY A 135 6.96 -3.54 -14.83
N MET A 136 6.38 -4.41 -13.99
CA MET A 136 6.21 -5.82 -14.36
C MET A 136 5.30 -5.92 -15.58
N THR A 137 5.77 -6.63 -16.59
CA THR A 137 4.97 -6.96 -17.76
C THR A 137 3.76 -7.81 -17.37
N LEU A 138 2.57 -7.43 -17.86
CA LEU A 138 1.33 -8.18 -17.71
C LEU A 138 1.38 -9.50 -18.48
N GLU A 139 0.83 -10.55 -17.89
CA GLU A 139 0.58 -11.80 -18.59
C GLU A 139 -0.45 -11.58 -19.71
N MET A 140 -0.44 -12.43 -20.73
CA MET A 140 -1.25 -12.27 -21.94
C MET A 140 -2.75 -12.26 -21.64
N GLU A 141 -3.23 -13.17 -20.79
CA GLU A 141 -4.64 -13.29 -20.42
C GLU A 141 -5.20 -12.00 -19.76
N PRO A 142 -4.60 -11.44 -18.69
CA PRO A 142 -5.08 -10.19 -18.10
C PRO A 142 -4.87 -8.98 -19.02
N LEU A 143 -3.83 -8.97 -19.87
CA LEU A 143 -3.62 -7.92 -20.86
C LEU A 143 -4.76 -7.89 -21.90
N GLU A 144 -5.06 -9.03 -22.53
CA GLU A 144 -6.11 -9.16 -23.55
C GLU A 144 -7.50 -8.81 -22.95
N MET A 145 -7.80 -9.30 -21.75
CA MET A 145 -9.03 -8.94 -21.02
C MET A 145 -9.09 -7.43 -20.71
N GLY A 146 -7.98 -6.85 -20.28
CA GLY A 146 -7.87 -5.41 -20.04
C GLY A 146 -8.15 -4.59 -21.29
N MET A 147 -7.54 -4.96 -22.41
CA MET A 147 -7.74 -4.29 -23.70
C MET A 147 -9.17 -4.43 -24.22
N GLU A 148 -9.77 -5.61 -24.11
CA GLU A 148 -11.12 -5.87 -24.63
C GLU A 148 -12.21 -5.21 -23.76
N GLN A 149 -12.09 -5.33 -22.43
CA GLN A 149 -13.21 -5.04 -21.52
C GLN A 149 -12.99 -3.80 -20.64
N LEU A 150 -11.74 -3.45 -20.32
CA LEU A 150 -11.45 -2.34 -19.41
C LEU A 150 -11.10 -1.04 -20.17
N ALA A 151 -10.41 -1.14 -21.30
CA ALA A 151 -10.01 0.01 -22.11
C ALA A 151 -11.17 0.97 -22.45
N PRO A 152 -12.40 0.50 -22.75
CA PRO A 152 -13.56 1.40 -22.97
C PRO A 152 -13.91 2.30 -21.77
N THR A 153 -13.42 1.98 -20.58
CA THR A 153 -13.63 2.78 -19.36
C THR A 153 -12.41 3.64 -18.98
N GLY A 154 -11.43 3.79 -19.88
CA GLY A 154 -10.21 4.55 -19.64
C GLY A 154 -9.16 3.79 -18.81
N TRP A 155 -9.16 2.46 -18.85
CA TRP A 155 -8.03 1.69 -18.35
C TRP A 155 -6.89 1.69 -19.38
N GLU A 156 -5.66 1.80 -18.89
CA GLU A 156 -4.44 1.69 -19.67
C GLU A 156 -3.48 0.73 -18.97
N HIS A 157 -2.68 -0.02 -19.74
CA HIS A 157 -1.67 -0.92 -19.18
C HIS A 157 -0.50 -0.17 -18.52
N GLY A 158 -0.29 1.11 -18.87
CA GLY A 158 0.82 1.91 -18.38
C GLY A 158 2.17 1.25 -18.68
N HIS A 159 3.10 1.27 -17.72
CA HIS A 159 4.42 0.66 -17.83
C HIS A 159 4.42 -0.87 -17.81
N SER A 160 3.25 -1.52 -17.70
CA SER A 160 3.13 -2.97 -17.58
C SER A 160 3.04 -3.70 -18.91
N TYR A 161 3.26 -3.02 -20.03
CA TYR A 161 3.38 -3.64 -21.35
C TYR A 161 4.01 -2.68 -22.36
N ASP A 162 5.04 -3.15 -23.05
CA ASP A 162 5.64 -2.54 -24.23
C ASP A 162 5.60 -3.57 -25.38
N PRO A 163 4.84 -3.33 -26.46
CA PRO A 163 4.69 -4.30 -27.55
C PRO A 163 5.99 -4.73 -28.23
N GLU A 164 7.00 -3.85 -28.28
CA GLU A 164 8.29 -4.12 -28.91
C GLU A 164 9.23 -4.82 -27.94
N ALA A 165 9.35 -4.30 -26.72
CA ALA A 165 10.28 -4.84 -25.72
C ALA A 165 9.81 -6.19 -25.15
N ASP A 166 8.49 -6.42 -25.05
CA ASP A 166 7.91 -7.62 -24.43
C ASP A 166 7.55 -8.72 -25.43
N ALA A 167 7.83 -8.55 -26.73
CA ALA A 167 7.38 -9.48 -27.77
C ALA A 167 7.79 -10.95 -27.53
N GLU A 168 9.04 -11.17 -27.09
CA GLU A 168 9.56 -12.50 -26.77
C GLU A 168 8.91 -13.09 -25.50
N LEU A 169 8.81 -12.28 -24.44
CA LEU A 169 8.15 -12.67 -23.18
C LEU A 169 6.68 -13.06 -23.42
N MET A 170 5.97 -12.31 -24.26
CA MET A 170 4.58 -12.57 -24.63
C MET A 170 4.43 -13.87 -25.42
N ALA A 171 5.38 -14.17 -26.31
CA ALA A 171 5.38 -15.43 -27.04
C ALA A 171 5.57 -16.63 -26.08
N GLU A 172 6.46 -16.51 -25.10
CA GLU A 172 6.65 -17.53 -24.05
C GLU A 172 5.40 -17.67 -23.15
N ASP A 173 4.80 -16.56 -22.72
CA ASP A 173 3.62 -16.61 -21.87
C ASP A 173 2.42 -17.25 -22.57
N ARG A 174 2.26 -17.07 -23.89
CA ARG A 174 1.22 -17.81 -24.65
C ARG A 174 1.39 -19.33 -24.53
N VAL A 175 2.63 -19.82 -24.58
CA VAL A 175 2.90 -21.26 -24.41
C VAL A 175 2.57 -21.70 -22.97
N GLU A 176 2.92 -20.89 -21.98
CA GLU A 176 2.63 -21.21 -20.58
C GLU A 176 1.14 -21.08 -20.23
N ALA A 177 0.41 -20.16 -20.88
CA ALA A 177 -1.03 -19.98 -20.75
C ALA A 177 -1.80 -21.24 -21.16
N VAL A 178 -1.42 -21.89 -22.27
CA VAL A 178 -2.00 -23.18 -22.68
C VAL A 178 -1.81 -24.24 -21.57
N LYS A 179 -0.61 -24.33 -20.99
CA LYS A 179 -0.36 -25.26 -19.86
C LYS A 179 -1.14 -24.86 -18.61
N ARG A 180 -1.28 -23.56 -18.30
CA ARG A 180 -2.09 -23.05 -17.19
C ARG A 180 -3.55 -23.48 -17.36
N ALA A 181 -4.11 -23.32 -18.55
CA ALA A 181 -5.48 -23.73 -18.88
C ALA A 181 -5.68 -25.25 -18.72
N GLU A 182 -4.74 -26.08 -19.20
CA GLU A 182 -4.78 -27.53 -18.99
C GLU A 182 -4.68 -27.94 -17.52
N ARG A 183 -3.81 -27.27 -16.74
CA ARG A 183 -3.71 -27.51 -15.29
C ARG A 183 -5.00 -27.13 -14.58
N LYS A 184 -5.61 -26.00 -14.98
CA LYS A 184 -6.89 -25.51 -14.44
C LYS A 184 -8.04 -26.46 -14.76
N SER A 185 -8.09 -27.03 -15.96
CA SER A 185 -9.13 -28.00 -16.33
C SER A 185 -9.04 -29.32 -15.55
N LYS A 186 -7.83 -29.69 -15.10
CA LYS A 186 -7.56 -30.86 -14.25
C LYS A 186 -7.63 -30.54 -12.75
N SER A 187 -7.72 -29.27 -12.38
CA SER A 187 -7.79 -28.80 -11.00
C SER A 187 -9.14 -29.14 -10.39
N ASN A 188 -9.13 -29.65 -9.17
CA ASN A 188 -10.33 -29.97 -8.40
C ASN A 188 -10.28 -29.30 -7.03
N PHE A 189 -11.39 -29.35 -6.29
CA PHE A 189 -11.50 -28.76 -4.96
C PHE A 189 -10.35 -29.15 -4.00
N LEU A 190 -9.87 -30.40 -4.08
CA LEU A 190 -8.75 -30.90 -3.27
C LEU A 190 -7.42 -30.21 -3.60
N SER A 191 -7.13 -29.98 -4.88
CA SER A 191 -5.91 -29.28 -5.29
C SER A 191 -5.87 -27.85 -4.78
N TYR A 192 -7.03 -27.20 -4.68
CA TYR A 192 -7.12 -25.86 -4.10
C TYR A 192 -6.95 -25.85 -2.59
N ILE A 193 -7.56 -26.81 -1.87
CA ILE A 193 -7.30 -26.99 -0.43
C ILE A 193 -5.80 -27.13 -0.17
N LYS A 194 -5.09 -27.92 -0.98
CA LYS A 194 -3.63 -28.05 -0.87
C LYS A 194 -2.91 -26.71 -1.07
N MET A 195 -3.34 -25.91 -2.05
CA MET A 195 -2.78 -24.58 -2.29
C MET A 195 -2.96 -23.65 -1.08
N ILE A 196 -4.15 -23.61 -0.48
CA ILE A 196 -4.43 -22.78 0.70
C ILE A 196 -3.61 -23.24 1.90
N ILE A 197 -3.52 -24.55 2.13
CA ILE A 197 -2.70 -25.10 3.21
C ILE A 197 -1.23 -24.72 2.99
N GLY A 198 -0.73 -24.85 1.76
CA GLY A 198 0.61 -24.42 1.37
C GLY A 198 0.84 -22.93 1.65
N ALA A 199 -0.09 -22.07 1.24
CA ALA A 199 -0.04 -20.64 1.50
C ALA A 199 -0.02 -20.32 3.00
N LYS A 200 -0.89 -20.98 3.80
CA LYS A 200 -0.90 -20.84 5.27
C LYS A 200 0.39 -21.30 5.93
N LEU A 201 0.99 -22.38 5.44
CA LEU A 201 2.27 -22.88 5.94
C LEU A 201 3.40 -21.91 5.61
N ALA A 202 3.44 -21.40 4.38
CA ALA A 202 4.40 -20.38 3.96
C ALA A 202 4.25 -19.08 4.78
N ASP A 203 3.01 -18.65 5.03
CA ASP A 203 2.72 -17.48 5.87
C ASP A 203 3.21 -17.67 7.31
N ARG A 204 2.82 -18.79 7.94
CA ARG A 204 3.29 -19.14 9.30
C ARG A 204 4.81 -19.24 9.38
N ALA A 205 5.46 -19.81 8.38
CA ALA A 205 6.91 -19.90 8.32
C ALA A 205 7.55 -18.50 8.24
N SER A 206 6.98 -17.62 7.41
CA SER A 206 7.50 -16.27 7.19
C SER A 206 7.25 -15.33 8.39
N LEU A 207 6.15 -15.53 9.12
CA LEU A 207 5.78 -14.78 10.32
C LEU A 207 6.30 -15.40 11.62
N LYS A 208 6.97 -16.56 11.59
CA LYS A 208 7.36 -17.35 12.78
C LYS A 208 8.05 -16.54 13.89
N ASN A 209 8.89 -15.58 13.51
CA ASN A 209 9.68 -14.77 14.45
C ASN A 209 9.04 -13.39 14.74
N THR A 210 7.83 -13.15 14.26
CA THR A 210 7.11 -11.88 14.49
C THR A 210 6.44 -11.94 15.84
N PRO A 211 6.71 -10.99 16.76
CA PRO A 211 5.99 -10.94 18.03
C PRO A 211 4.51 -10.67 17.76
N THR A 212 3.63 -11.38 18.48
CA THR A 212 2.17 -11.24 18.35
C THR A 212 1.50 -10.76 19.62
N ALA A 213 2.13 -10.99 20.79
CA ALA A 213 1.70 -10.46 22.06
C ALA A 213 2.03 -8.96 22.14
N GLU A 214 1.06 -8.16 22.56
CA GLU A 214 1.12 -6.69 22.56
C GLU A 214 2.36 -6.14 23.28
N GLN A 215 2.68 -6.70 24.46
CA GLN A 215 3.87 -6.30 25.23
C GLN A 215 5.18 -6.57 24.47
N LEU A 216 5.28 -7.69 23.76
CA LEU A 216 6.47 -8.03 22.97
C LEU A 216 6.57 -7.17 21.72
N VAL A 217 5.44 -6.86 21.08
CA VAL A 217 5.38 -5.92 19.96
C VAL A 217 5.87 -4.55 20.41
N ALA A 218 5.34 -4.03 21.52
CA ALA A 218 5.75 -2.75 22.09
C ALA A 218 7.26 -2.74 22.43
N GLN A 219 7.76 -3.76 23.12
CA GLN A 219 9.18 -3.90 23.44
C GLN A 219 10.04 -3.86 22.17
N LYS A 220 9.66 -4.61 21.12
CA LYS A 220 10.45 -4.67 19.88
C LYS A 220 10.40 -3.35 19.09
N CYS A 221 9.28 -2.64 19.12
CA CYS A 221 9.17 -1.32 18.51
C CYS A 221 10.02 -0.29 19.27
N MET A 222 10.00 -0.28 20.60
CA MET A 222 10.87 0.59 21.40
C MET A 222 12.35 0.32 21.15
N GLU A 223 12.74 -0.96 21.05
CA GLU A 223 14.12 -1.37 20.75
C GLU A 223 14.58 -0.84 19.38
N LEU A 224 13.80 -1.11 18.33
CA LEU A 224 14.20 -0.89 16.95
C LEU A 224 13.91 0.53 16.43
N ALA A 225 12.76 1.09 16.79
CA ALA A 225 12.28 2.40 16.30
C ALA A 225 12.40 3.50 17.36
N GLY A 226 12.42 3.15 18.65
CA GLY A 226 12.45 4.13 19.74
C GLY A 226 11.08 4.67 20.18
N PHE A 227 10.00 4.17 19.60
CA PHE A 227 8.61 4.47 19.95
C PHE A 227 7.72 3.29 19.53
N VAL A 228 6.44 3.28 19.94
CA VAL A 228 5.45 2.30 19.52
C VAL A 228 4.44 2.97 18.58
N PRO A 229 4.50 2.75 17.25
CA PRO A 229 3.56 3.39 16.34
C PRO A 229 2.11 3.02 16.65
N TYR A 230 1.24 4.01 16.81
CA TYR A 230 -0.15 3.78 17.19
C TYR A 230 -0.89 2.81 16.25
N TYR A 231 -0.60 2.84 14.94
CA TYR A 231 -1.26 1.99 13.94
C TYR A 231 -0.94 0.49 14.11
N LEU A 232 0.13 0.14 14.82
CA LEU A 232 0.45 -1.26 15.16
C LEU A 232 -0.39 -1.77 16.35
N VAL A 233 -0.94 -0.87 17.16
CA VAL A 233 -1.73 -1.17 18.36
C VAL A 233 -3.23 -0.97 18.12
N GLN A 234 -3.59 0.02 17.31
CA GLN A 234 -4.97 0.36 16.97
C GLN A 234 -5.66 -0.74 16.15
N MET A 235 -4.95 -1.31 15.16
CA MET A 235 -5.48 -2.33 14.24
C MET A 235 -5.97 -3.58 14.98
N LYS A 236 -7.25 -3.95 14.82
CA LYS A 236 -7.87 -5.09 15.51
C LYS A 236 -7.76 -6.38 14.71
N HIS A 237 -7.63 -6.31 13.39
CA HIS A 237 -7.51 -7.45 12.52
C HIS A 237 -6.12 -8.10 12.69
N SER A 238 -6.05 -9.20 13.45
CA SER A 238 -4.79 -9.79 13.91
C SER A 238 -3.82 -10.20 12.79
N GLN A 239 -4.29 -10.76 11.68
CA GLN A 239 -3.43 -11.14 10.55
C GLN A 239 -2.81 -9.91 9.88
N ALA A 240 -3.63 -8.89 9.61
CA ALA A 240 -3.20 -7.61 9.08
C ALA A 240 -2.17 -6.95 10.03
N ARG A 241 -2.47 -6.92 11.33
CA ARG A 241 -1.58 -6.38 12.36
C ARG A 241 -0.23 -7.10 12.37
N ASN A 242 -0.22 -8.42 12.29
CA ASN A 242 1.02 -9.20 12.26
C ASN A 242 1.85 -8.90 11.00
N ALA A 243 1.21 -8.71 9.83
CA ALA A 243 1.90 -8.28 8.62
C ALA A 243 2.49 -6.86 8.77
N PHE A 244 1.73 -5.93 9.37
CA PHE A 244 2.19 -4.58 9.74
C PHE A 244 3.41 -4.62 10.66
N VAL A 245 3.37 -5.42 11.73
CA VAL A 245 4.46 -5.55 12.70
C VAL A 245 5.69 -6.17 12.04
N TRP A 246 5.52 -7.23 11.26
CA TRP A 246 6.62 -7.85 10.52
C TRP A 246 7.27 -6.87 9.54
N ALA A 247 6.47 -6.17 8.74
CA ALA A 247 6.96 -5.19 7.78
C ALA A 247 7.69 -4.04 8.48
N PHE A 248 7.14 -3.51 9.57
CA PHE A 248 7.73 -2.41 10.31
C PHE A 248 9.08 -2.83 10.91
N THR A 249 9.06 -3.89 11.72
CA THR A 249 10.25 -4.31 12.49
C THR A 249 11.36 -4.90 11.61
N LEU A 250 11.02 -5.70 10.58
CA LEU A 250 12.02 -6.40 9.78
C LEU A 250 12.40 -5.64 8.49
N ARG A 251 11.47 -4.90 7.88
CA ARG A 251 11.71 -4.27 6.58
C ARG A 251 12.03 -2.79 6.65
N LEU A 252 11.47 -2.07 7.63
CA LEU A 252 11.72 -0.63 7.80
C LEU A 252 12.77 -0.32 8.87
N CYS A 253 12.72 -0.98 10.03
CA CYS A 253 13.65 -0.69 11.12
C CYS A 253 15.01 -1.40 11.00
N GLN A 254 15.13 -2.39 10.11
CA GLN A 254 16.37 -3.12 9.85
C GLN A 254 16.81 -2.88 8.40
N GLY A 255 18.12 -2.86 8.17
CA GLY A 255 18.74 -2.65 6.86
C GLY A 255 19.67 -3.79 6.47
N SER A 256 19.96 -3.89 5.17
CA SER A 256 21.07 -4.68 4.66
C SER A 256 22.35 -3.84 4.64
N GLU A 257 23.49 -4.45 4.31
CA GLU A 257 24.74 -3.70 4.09
C GLU A 257 24.61 -2.70 2.93
N GLU A 258 23.82 -3.04 1.92
CA GLU A 258 23.62 -2.23 0.73
C GLU A 258 22.53 -1.15 0.93
N VAL A 259 21.48 -1.46 1.68
CA VAL A 259 20.35 -0.57 1.96
C VAL A 259 20.16 -0.46 3.49
N PRO A 260 20.90 0.46 4.15
CA PRO A 260 20.86 0.60 5.60
C PRO A 260 19.53 1.22 6.08
N ALA A 261 19.18 1.00 7.35
CA ALA A 261 17.86 1.36 7.90
C ALA A 261 17.57 2.87 7.81
N GLN A 262 18.54 3.73 8.10
CA GLN A 262 18.40 5.19 7.99
C GLN A 262 18.11 5.65 6.56
N LEU A 263 18.66 4.97 5.54
CA LEU A 263 18.36 5.28 4.14
C LEU A 263 16.91 4.93 3.81
N LYS A 264 16.43 3.77 4.27
CA LYS A 264 15.03 3.39 4.09
C LYS A 264 14.07 4.40 4.72
N GLN A 265 14.40 4.83 5.94
CA GLN A 265 13.60 5.79 6.68
C GLN A 265 13.63 7.18 6.03
N LEU A 266 14.76 7.60 5.46
CA LEU A 266 14.85 8.81 4.64
C LEU A 266 13.94 8.73 3.40
N MET A 267 13.97 7.61 2.66
CA MET A 267 13.06 7.41 1.52
C MET A 267 11.59 7.47 1.95
N CYS A 268 11.23 6.80 3.05
CA CYS A 268 9.88 6.86 3.60
C CYS A 268 9.48 8.27 4.05
N TYR A 269 10.42 9.05 4.59
CA TYR A 269 10.22 10.46 4.96
C TYR A 269 9.89 11.33 3.75
N ILE A 270 10.61 11.18 2.63
CA ILE A 270 10.32 11.87 1.36
C ILE A 270 8.92 11.50 0.89
N CYS A 271 8.63 10.20 0.78
CA CYS A 271 7.31 9.71 0.38
C CYS A 271 6.18 10.25 1.25
N ALA A 272 6.33 10.24 2.58
CA ALA A 272 5.31 10.73 3.50
C ALA A 272 5.14 12.25 3.42
N THR A 273 6.22 13.00 3.15
CA THR A 273 6.16 14.45 2.94
C THR A 273 5.35 14.77 1.69
N ASN A 274 5.68 14.15 0.56
CA ASN A 274 5.00 14.39 -0.71
C ASN A 274 3.55 13.89 -0.71
N ALA A 275 3.27 12.84 0.06
CA ALA A 275 1.91 12.33 0.26
C ALA A 275 1.09 13.18 1.26
N GLY A 276 1.65 14.25 1.83
CA GLY A 276 0.96 15.12 2.80
C GLY A 276 0.61 14.41 4.11
N ASN A 277 1.33 13.35 4.48
CA ASN A 277 1.04 12.55 5.67
C ASN A 277 1.93 12.97 6.84
N THR A 278 1.41 13.87 7.67
CA THR A 278 2.13 14.52 8.77
C THR A 278 2.60 13.56 9.86
N ILE A 279 1.81 12.55 10.22
CA ILE A 279 2.18 11.60 11.26
C ILE A 279 3.32 10.67 10.80
N LEU A 280 3.22 10.10 9.60
CA LEU A 280 4.28 9.25 9.06
C LEU A 280 5.54 10.04 8.75
N ARG A 281 5.40 11.29 8.30
CA ARG A 281 6.52 12.21 8.10
C ARG A 281 7.33 12.38 9.40
N ALA A 282 6.66 12.61 10.53
CA ALA A 282 7.32 12.72 11.84
C ALA A 282 7.96 11.39 12.27
N HIS A 283 7.25 10.27 12.11
CA HIS A 283 7.77 8.93 12.45
C HIS A 283 9.04 8.58 11.68
N TYR A 284 9.05 8.80 10.36
CA TYR A 284 10.19 8.47 9.52
C TYR A 284 11.38 9.42 9.75
N ALA A 285 11.13 10.72 9.95
CA ALA A 285 12.17 11.67 10.34
C ALA A 285 12.83 11.30 11.68
N PHE A 286 12.02 10.97 12.69
CA PHE A 286 12.50 10.54 14.00
C PHE A 286 13.38 9.28 13.89
N MET A 287 12.90 8.25 13.19
CA MET A 287 13.66 7.00 13.02
C MET A 287 14.96 7.23 12.25
N ALA A 288 14.91 7.98 11.15
CA ALA A 288 16.10 8.29 10.35
C ALA A 288 17.14 9.01 11.22
N HIS A 289 16.72 10.03 11.97
CA HIS A 289 17.59 10.78 12.86
C HIS A 289 18.19 9.92 13.97
N ARG A 290 17.37 9.09 14.61
CA ARG A 290 17.81 8.11 15.62
C ARG A 290 18.87 7.16 15.07
N ASN A 291 18.80 6.79 13.79
CA ASN A 291 19.78 5.96 13.10
C ASN A 291 20.93 6.77 12.47
N GLY A 292 21.16 7.99 12.93
CA GLY A 292 22.33 8.81 12.59
C GLY A 292 22.14 9.76 11.41
N MET A 293 20.94 9.87 10.82
CA MET A 293 20.68 10.83 9.76
C MET A 293 20.71 12.28 10.32
N PRO A 294 21.57 13.17 9.81
CA PRO A 294 21.60 14.56 10.27
C PRO A 294 20.29 15.29 9.93
N ILE A 295 19.79 16.14 10.85
CA ILE A 295 18.59 16.97 10.61
C ILE A 295 18.71 17.81 9.34
N ARG A 296 19.91 18.34 9.06
CA ARG A 296 20.18 19.11 7.83
C ARG A 296 19.91 18.29 6.57
N GLN A 297 20.27 17.00 6.55
CA GLN A 297 20.05 16.15 5.38
C GLN A 297 18.56 15.86 5.19
N LEU A 298 17.81 15.64 6.27
CA LEU A 298 16.34 15.52 6.22
C LEU A 298 15.69 16.81 5.68
N ALA A 299 16.12 17.98 6.15
CA ALA A 299 15.62 19.27 5.67
C ALA A 299 15.92 19.47 4.17
N THR A 300 17.14 19.17 3.72
CA THR A 300 17.54 19.26 2.31
C THR A 300 16.73 18.30 1.43
N ALA A 301 16.48 17.07 1.91
CA ALA A 301 15.83 16.01 1.14
C ALA A 301 14.37 16.30 0.71
N THR A 302 13.72 17.31 1.30
CA THR A 302 12.32 17.66 0.99
C THR A 302 12.15 19.10 0.52
N ASN A 303 13.25 19.83 0.30
CA ASN A 303 13.19 21.20 -0.21
C ASN A 303 12.98 21.18 -1.74
N THR A 304 12.07 22.02 -2.25
CA THR A 304 11.69 22.04 -3.68
C THR A 304 12.79 22.62 -4.57
N ASP A 305 13.69 23.43 -4.00
CA ASP A 305 14.88 23.99 -4.67
C ASP A 305 16.16 23.13 -4.45
N SER A 306 16.01 21.89 -3.97
CA SER A 306 17.10 21.10 -3.39
C SER A 306 18.12 20.51 -4.37
N SER A 307 17.89 20.53 -5.69
CA SER A 307 18.81 19.86 -6.62
C SER A 307 20.26 20.39 -6.52
N GLU A 308 20.42 21.70 -6.35
CA GLU A 308 21.71 22.33 -6.11
C GLU A 308 22.22 22.10 -4.68
N ALA A 309 21.33 22.09 -3.69
CA ALA A 309 21.70 21.86 -2.28
C ALA A 309 22.15 20.42 -1.99
N VAL A 310 21.54 19.43 -2.66
CA VAL A 310 21.95 18.02 -2.61
C VAL A 310 23.28 17.84 -3.33
N ALA A 311 23.46 18.49 -4.49
CA ALA A 311 24.72 18.42 -5.24
C ALA A 311 25.90 19.09 -4.51
N ALA A 312 25.62 20.07 -3.64
CA ALA A 312 26.62 20.79 -2.86
C ALA A 312 26.93 20.14 -1.49
N ASP A 313 26.18 19.12 -1.04
CA ASP A 313 26.46 18.41 0.21
C ASP A 313 27.36 17.19 -0.03
N ASP A 314 28.67 17.39 0.15
CA ASP A 314 29.70 16.34 0.02
C ASP A 314 29.49 15.14 0.97
N THR A 315 28.54 15.21 1.91
CA THR A 315 28.18 14.09 2.81
C THR A 315 27.10 13.16 2.25
N ILE A 316 26.51 13.49 1.09
CA ILE A 316 25.51 12.66 0.41
C ILE A 316 26.20 11.90 -0.73
N ASP A 317 26.21 10.57 -0.65
CA ASP A 317 26.82 9.73 -1.69
C ASP A 317 25.86 9.44 -2.86
N ALA A 318 26.41 8.90 -3.95
CA ALA A 318 25.64 8.59 -5.16
C ALA A 318 24.53 7.53 -4.94
N LYS A 319 24.72 6.63 -3.96
CA LYS A 319 23.69 5.64 -3.57
C LYS A 319 22.50 6.37 -2.96
N GLN A 320 22.74 7.23 -1.98
CA GLN A 320 21.71 8.03 -1.33
C GLN A 320 20.97 8.93 -2.33
N VAL A 321 21.68 9.60 -3.26
CA VAL A 321 21.04 10.38 -4.33
C VAL A 321 20.10 9.52 -5.18
N ALA A 322 20.54 8.34 -5.61
CA ALA A 322 19.71 7.44 -6.42
C ALA A 322 18.46 6.95 -5.66
N ALA A 323 18.59 6.62 -4.37
CA ALA A 323 17.49 6.21 -3.52
C ALA A 323 16.49 7.35 -3.26
N MET A 324 16.96 8.58 -3.03
CA MET A 324 16.11 9.76 -2.88
C MET A 324 15.35 10.06 -4.18
N ALA A 325 16.02 9.98 -5.33
CA ALA A 325 15.38 10.16 -6.64
C ALA A 325 14.29 9.10 -6.91
N LEU A 326 14.50 7.85 -6.48
CA LEU A 326 13.47 6.83 -6.53
C LEU A 326 12.29 7.15 -5.60
N ALA A 327 12.54 7.58 -4.36
CA ALA A 327 11.47 7.98 -3.45
C ALA A 327 10.62 9.13 -4.01
N GLU A 328 11.27 10.12 -4.62
CA GLU A 328 10.61 11.24 -5.30
C GLU A 328 9.78 10.78 -6.51
N ALA A 329 10.39 10.03 -7.43
CA ALA A 329 9.72 9.52 -8.62
C ALA A 329 8.52 8.62 -8.28
N CYS A 330 8.60 7.92 -7.16
CA CYS A 330 7.51 7.11 -6.67
C CYS A 330 6.43 7.98 -6.02
N SER A 331 6.70 9.13 -5.43
CA SER A 331 5.75 9.81 -4.52
C SER A 331 4.35 10.12 -5.10
N GLY A 332 4.21 10.28 -6.41
CA GLY A 332 2.93 10.47 -7.11
C GLY A 332 2.16 9.20 -7.45
N THR A 333 1.02 9.37 -8.13
CA THR A 333 0.23 8.28 -8.71
C THR A 333 -0.21 8.64 -10.13
N PRO A 334 0.23 7.92 -11.18
CA PRO A 334 1.24 6.83 -11.16
C PRO A 334 2.66 7.30 -10.80
N SER A 335 3.57 6.34 -10.58
CA SER A 335 5.01 6.61 -10.39
C SER A 335 5.65 7.05 -11.70
N THR A 336 6.66 7.92 -11.65
CA THR A 336 7.33 8.47 -12.84
C THR A 336 8.79 8.03 -12.92
N VAL A 337 9.04 6.71 -12.88
CA VAL A 337 10.40 6.15 -12.90
C VAL A 337 10.95 6.15 -14.33
N SER A 338 11.86 7.09 -14.63
CA SER A 338 12.45 7.21 -15.97
C SER A 338 13.54 6.17 -16.27
N PRO A 339 13.82 5.86 -17.54
CA PRO A 339 14.94 4.99 -17.91
C PRO A 339 16.30 5.49 -17.39
N VAL A 340 16.49 6.81 -17.28
CA VAL A 340 17.69 7.42 -16.70
C VAL A 340 17.83 7.06 -15.22
N LEU A 341 16.73 7.15 -14.47
CA LEU A 341 16.72 6.76 -13.05
C LEU A 341 16.94 5.25 -12.89
N VAL A 342 16.35 4.41 -13.75
CA VAL A 342 16.64 2.96 -13.76
C VAL A 342 18.13 2.71 -13.98
N GLY A 343 18.74 3.37 -14.98
CA GLY A 343 20.17 3.27 -15.24
C GLY A 343 21.04 3.74 -14.07
N LEU A 344 20.62 4.78 -13.36
CA LEU A 344 21.28 5.24 -12.13
C LEU A 344 21.20 4.20 -11.02
N LEU A 345 20.00 3.68 -10.73
CA LEU A 345 19.78 2.65 -9.71
C LEU A 345 20.62 1.40 -9.98
N MET A 346 20.62 0.90 -11.21
CA MET A 346 21.37 -0.30 -11.61
C MET A 346 22.89 -0.13 -11.59
N ARG A 347 23.39 1.11 -11.60
CA ARG A 347 24.83 1.41 -11.40
C ARG A 347 25.22 1.45 -9.93
N GLN A 348 24.30 1.83 -9.06
CA GLN A 348 24.56 2.06 -7.63
C GLN A 348 24.19 0.85 -6.76
N TYR A 349 23.25 0.03 -7.20
CA TYR A 349 22.68 -1.05 -6.42
C TYR A 349 22.66 -2.37 -7.19
N SER A 350 22.83 -3.47 -6.47
CA SER A 350 22.53 -4.81 -6.97
C SER A 350 21.02 -4.96 -7.27
N PRO A 351 20.60 -5.93 -8.10
CA PRO A 351 19.18 -6.21 -8.31
C PRO A 351 18.42 -6.45 -6.99
N ALA A 352 19.04 -7.10 -6.01
CA ALA A 352 18.43 -7.33 -4.70
C ALA A 352 18.28 -6.00 -3.91
N GLY A 353 19.27 -5.12 -3.98
CA GLY A 353 19.22 -3.78 -3.40
C GLY A 353 18.12 -2.92 -4.03
N VAL A 354 17.98 -2.93 -5.36
CA VAL A 354 16.89 -2.23 -6.05
C VAL A 354 15.52 -2.72 -5.58
N ILE A 355 15.32 -4.04 -5.49
CA ILE A 355 14.06 -4.60 -4.97
C ILE A 355 13.82 -4.19 -3.52
N GLU A 356 14.86 -4.09 -2.70
CA GLU A 356 14.75 -3.63 -1.31
C GLU A 356 14.34 -2.14 -1.22
N LEU A 357 14.85 -1.28 -2.10
CA LEU A 357 14.43 0.12 -2.23
C LEU A 357 12.96 0.23 -2.69
N ILE A 358 12.56 -0.53 -3.73
CA ILE A 358 11.18 -0.57 -4.23
C ILE A 358 10.22 -1.06 -3.15
N ALA A 359 10.58 -2.13 -2.43
CA ALA A 359 9.81 -2.63 -1.30
C ALA A 359 9.67 -1.58 -0.18
N THR A 360 10.71 -0.76 0.03
CA THR A 360 10.71 0.28 1.07
C THR A 360 9.70 1.39 0.76
N VAL A 361 9.73 1.94 -0.47
CA VAL A 361 8.73 2.95 -0.87
C VAL A 361 7.32 2.34 -0.90
N SER A 362 7.17 1.09 -1.33
CA SER A 362 5.87 0.38 -1.32
C SER A 362 5.30 0.21 0.09
N LEU A 363 6.15 -0.08 1.08
CA LEU A 363 5.74 -0.13 2.47
C LEU A 363 5.26 1.23 2.97
N ALA A 364 5.95 2.32 2.63
CA ALA A 364 5.51 3.67 2.99
C ALA A 364 4.07 3.95 2.54
N PHE A 365 3.69 3.49 1.34
CA PHE A 365 2.33 3.68 0.81
C PHE A 365 1.29 2.72 1.38
N MET A 366 1.70 1.53 1.82
CA MET A 366 0.86 0.67 2.64
C MET A 366 0.47 1.36 3.96
N TYR A 367 1.46 1.88 4.70
CA TYR A 367 1.19 2.63 5.94
C TYR A 367 0.44 3.93 5.66
N HIS A 368 0.76 4.63 4.56
CA HIS A 368 0.07 5.86 4.16
C HIS A 368 -1.43 5.65 4.06
N ARG A 369 -1.89 4.58 3.38
CA ARG A 369 -3.34 4.35 3.22
C ARG A 369 -4.06 4.03 4.53
N TRP A 370 -3.40 3.34 5.47
CA TRP A 370 -4.00 3.11 6.79
C TRP A 370 -4.08 4.42 7.57
N THR A 371 -2.95 5.11 7.69
CA THR A 371 -2.84 6.34 8.48
C THR A 371 -3.61 7.50 7.86
N ALA A 372 -3.87 7.49 6.55
CA ALA A 372 -4.75 8.46 5.88
C ALA A 372 -6.21 8.39 6.36
N ILE A 373 -6.63 7.25 6.92
CA ILE A 373 -7.98 7.03 7.50
C ILE A 373 -7.98 7.15 9.01
N TYR A 374 -7.02 6.50 9.65
CA TYR A 374 -6.96 6.42 11.10
C TYR A 374 -5.80 7.27 11.59
N MET A 375 -6.03 8.57 11.83
CA MET A 375 -5.01 9.50 12.34
C MET A 375 -5.14 9.69 13.85
N PRO A 376 -4.03 9.75 14.61
CA PRO A 376 -4.07 10.07 16.02
C PRO A 376 -4.20 11.59 16.20
N ARG A 377 -4.70 12.01 17.37
CA ARG A 377 -4.76 13.42 17.77
C ARG A 377 -3.47 13.94 18.35
N GLU A 378 -2.60 13.04 18.81
CA GLU A 378 -1.35 13.35 19.49
C GLU A 378 -0.23 12.48 18.92
N TYR A 379 0.99 13.01 18.93
CA TYR A 379 2.19 12.22 18.66
C TYR A 379 2.51 11.30 19.85
N GLU A 380 3.16 10.18 19.59
CA GLU A 380 3.81 9.40 20.64
C GLU A 380 4.83 10.28 21.40
N PRO A 381 4.99 10.14 22.74
CA PRO A 381 5.78 11.07 23.55
C PRO A 381 7.21 11.30 23.05
N GLU A 382 7.89 10.25 22.60
CA GLU A 382 9.26 10.31 22.07
C GLU A 382 9.32 11.08 20.75
N VAL A 383 8.31 10.89 19.90
CA VAL A 383 8.18 11.59 18.61
C VAL A 383 7.81 13.05 18.86
N LEU A 384 6.90 13.34 19.80
CA LEU A 384 6.53 14.70 20.17
C LEU A 384 7.75 15.51 20.60
N LYS A 385 8.59 14.93 21.48
CA LYS A 385 9.83 15.59 21.91
C LYS A 385 10.74 15.92 20.74
N PHE A 386 10.93 14.97 19.82
CA PHE A 386 11.71 15.20 18.60
C PHE A 386 11.12 16.32 17.72
N VAL A 387 9.79 16.34 17.53
CA VAL A 387 9.12 17.38 16.73
C VAL A 387 9.20 18.75 17.42
N GLN A 388 9.15 18.81 18.75
CA GLN A 388 9.37 20.06 19.49
C GLN A 388 10.80 20.59 19.31
N GLU A 389 11.80 19.72 19.26
CA GLU A 389 13.22 20.08 19.11
C GLU A 389 13.59 20.42 17.65
N HIS A 390 13.04 19.71 16.67
CA HIS A 390 13.50 19.75 15.27
C HIS A 390 12.40 20.04 14.24
N GLY A 391 11.14 20.08 14.64
CA GLY A 391 9.99 20.24 13.74
C GLY A 391 10.03 21.53 12.95
N ALA A 392 10.51 22.64 13.53
CA ALA A 392 10.66 23.91 12.82
C ALA A 392 11.60 23.80 11.60
N ALA A 393 12.71 23.06 11.72
CA ALA A 393 13.66 22.84 10.63
C ALA A 393 13.12 21.88 9.55
N LEU A 394 12.19 21.00 9.95
CA LEU A 394 11.60 20.00 9.07
C LEU A 394 10.20 20.38 8.56
N GLY A 395 9.66 21.54 8.94
CA GLY A 395 8.29 21.94 8.64
C GLY A 395 7.23 20.98 9.21
N ILE A 396 7.44 20.45 10.41
CA ILE A 396 6.52 19.57 11.13
C ILE A 396 6.01 20.30 12.38
N ASP A 397 4.70 20.44 12.49
CA ASP A 397 4.04 21.17 13.58
C ASP A 397 3.81 20.24 14.80
N PRO A 398 4.38 20.55 15.99
CA PRO A 398 4.22 19.71 17.18
C PRO A 398 2.77 19.64 17.70
N GLU A 399 1.90 20.58 17.34
CA GLU A 399 0.50 20.61 17.77
C GLU A 399 -0.46 19.93 16.78
N ARG A 400 0.03 19.55 15.59
CA ARG A 400 -0.82 19.07 14.48
C ARG A 400 -0.29 17.78 13.85
N PRO A 401 -0.45 16.62 14.52
CA PRO A 401 -0.11 15.31 13.94
C PRO A 401 -0.99 14.93 12.75
N CYS A 402 -2.15 15.55 12.60
CA CYS A 402 -3.05 15.41 11.46
C CYS A 402 -3.73 16.75 11.13
N THR A 403 -4.48 16.78 10.02
CA THR A 403 -5.26 17.97 9.66
C THR A 403 -6.40 18.21 10.65
N LYS A 404 -6.91 19.46 10.70
CA LYS A 404 -8.06 19.82 11.53
C LYS A 404 -9.27 18.92 11.26
N ASP A 405 -9.54 18.60 10.00
CA ASP A 405 -10.64 17.71 9.61
C ASP A 405 -10.44 16.31 10.21
N GLN A 406 -9.28 15.69 9.96
CA GLN A 406 -8.93 14.34 10.41
C GLN A 406 -9.02 14.16 11.94
N SER A 407 -8.69 15.19 12.72
CA SER A 407 -8.78 15.13 14.19
C SER A 407 -10.20 14.81 14.71
N THR A 408 -11.24 15.03 13.91
CA THR A 408 -12.65 14.83 14.28
C THR A 408 -13.23 13.48 13.84
N TRP A 409 -12.54 12.75 12.97
CA TRP A 409 -13.10 11.59 12.25
C TRP A 409 -13.56 10.45 13.16
N GLU A 410 -12.82 10.12 14.22
CA GLU A 410 -13.25 9.08 15.18
C GLU A 410 -14.56 9.43 15.89
N GLY A 411 -14.74 10.71 16.25
CA GLY A 411 -15.97 11.21 16.85
C GLY A 411 -17.15 11.12 15.88
N ILE A 412 -16.93 11.56 14.64
CA ILE A 412 -17.92 11.49 13.55
C ILE A 412 -18.34 10.03 13.31
N ALA A 413 -17.38 9.11 13.22
CA ALA A 413 -17.68 7.70 12.99
C ALA A 413 -18.49 7.09 14.14
N LYS A 414 -18.14 7.43 15.39
CA LYS A 414 -18.86 6.96 16.58
C LYS A 414 -20.31 7.47 16.60
N GLU A 415 -20.52 8.75 16.33
CA GLU A 415 -21.85 9.36 16.29
C GLU A 415 -22.71 8.76 15.16
N ALA A 416 -22.14 8.59 13.97
CA ALA A 416 -22.83 8.01 12.83
C ALA A 416 -23.23 6.54 13.06
N ARG A 417 -22.33 5.73 13.62
CA ARG A 417 -22.66 4.33 13.98
C ARG A 417 -23.75 4.25 15.04
N ALA A 418 -23.69 5.12 16.06
CA ALA A 418 -24.73 5.16 17.09
C ALA A 418 -26.10 5.51 16.49
N ALA A 419 -26.15 6.49 15.58
CA ALA A 419 -27.38 6.88 14.88
C ALA A 419 -27.93 5.75 13.98
N ALA A 420 -27.04 4.95 13.37
CA ALA A 420 -27.39 3.81 12.53
C ALA A 420 -27.70 2.51 13.30
N GLY A 421 -27.52 2.48 14.62
CA GLY A 421 -27.66 1.25 15.42
C GLY A 421 -26.53 0.23 15.19
N LEU A 422 -25.35 0.69 14.78
CA LEU A 422 -24.15 -0.09 14.48
C LEU A 422 -23.01 0.09 15.50
N GLY A 423 -23.36 0.64 16.68
CA GLY A 423 -22.43 1.03 17.74
C GLY A 423 -21.83 -0.12 18.55
#